data_AF-Q8U296-F1
#
_entry.id   AF-Q8U296-F1
#
_cell.length_a   1.000
_cell.length_b   1.000
_cell.length_c   1.000
_cell.angle_alpha   90.00
_cell.angle_beta   90.00
_cell.angle_gamma   90.00
#
_symmetry.space_group_name_H-M   'P 1'
#
loop_
_entity.id
_entity.type
_entity.pdbx_description
1 polymer ?
#
loop_
_entity_poly.entity_id
_entity_poly.type
_entity_poly.pdbx_seq_one_letter_code
_entity_poly.pdbx_strand_id
1 'polypeptide(L)'
;MAIFLAEQGLQIYLKAILIKYADLRLKTHSLRELLMSVGKVFEMEERVAEFIKSNRIMLRELEDAYIDARYEPKLYSRKDAEDIIYFVKQVMTFVEELEDEFERKVDQRTY
;
A
#
# COMPACT_ATOMS: atom_id res chain seq x y z
N MET A 1 -17.45 7.14 2.07
CA MET A 1 -16.45 8.20 2.33
C MET A 1 -15.25 7.69 3.12
N ALA A 2 -15.41 6.98 4.25
CA ALA A 2 -14.27 6.51 5.05
C ALA A 2 -13.28 5.62 4.27
N ILE A 3 -13.80 4.65 3.52
CA ILE A 3 -12.99 3.74 2.68
C ILE A 3 -12.18 4.50 1.63
N PHE A 4 -12.80 5.44 0.94
CA PHE A 4 -12.13 6.29 -0.05
C PHE A 4 -10.97 7.09 0.57
N LEU A 5 -11.18 7.70 1.74
CA LEU A 5 -10.13 8.44 2.43
C LEU A 5 -8.99 7.51 2.90
N ALA A 6 -9.31 6.30 3.34
CA ALA A 6 -8.32 5.31 3.74
C ALA A 6 -7.46 4.86 2.55
N GLU A 7 -8.08 4.61 1.39
CA GLU A 7 -7.38 4.32 0.13
C GLU A 7 -6.44 5.46 -0.29
N GLN A 8 -6.94 6.70 -0.28
CA GLN A 8 -6.14 7.88 -0.63
C GLN A 8 -4.98 8.09 0.34
N GLY A 9 -5.23 7.90 1.65
CA GLY A 9 -4.18 7.96 2.67
C GLY A 9 -3.08 6.94 2.42
N LEU A 10 -3.45 5.69 2.09
CA LEU A 10 -2.49 4.65 1.76
C LEU A 10 -1.68 4.98 0.49
N GLN A 11 -2.31 5.51 -0.56
CA GLN A 11 -1.57 5.95 -1.75
C GLN A 11 -0.53 7.03 -1.44
N ILE A 12 -0.90 8.03 -0.63
CA ILE A 12 0.00 9.13 -0.24
C ILE A 12 1.18 8.58 0.56
N TYR A 13 0.89 7.69 1.53
CA TYR A 13 1.92 7.03 2.32
C TYR A 13 2.93 6.28 1.44
N LEU A 14 2.46 5.39 0.55
CA LEU A 14 3.33 4.63 -0.34
C LEU A 14 4.17 5.55 -1.26
N LYS A 15 3.56 6.62 -1.80
CA LYS A 15 4.27 7.60 -2.63
C LYS A 15 5.33 8.37 -1.83
N ALA A 16 5.07 8.68 -0.56
CA ALA A 16 6.04 9.34 0.30
C ALA A 16 7.26 8.45 0.54
N ILE A 17 7.08 7.14 0.77
CA ILE A 17 8.17 6.16 0.88
C ILE A 17 9.01 6.14 -0.41
N LEU A 18 8.37 6.04 -1.58
CA LEU A 18 9.05 6.03 -2.87
C LEU A 18 9.86 7.30 -3.15
N ILE A 19 9.35 8.47 -2.73
CA ILE A 19 10.08 9.73 -2.83
C ILE A 19 11.25 9.75 -1.84
N LYS A 20 11.04 9.35 -0.58
CA LYS A 20 12.05 9.35 0.48
C LYS A 20 13.29 8.53 0.10
N TYR A 21 13.09 7.32 -0.43
CA TYR A 21 14.20 6.38 -0.65
C TYR A 21 14.73 6.35 -2.09
N ALA A 22 13.99 6.83 -3.07
CA ALA A 22 14.38 6.72 -4.48
C ALA A 22 14.05 7.95 -5.34
N ASP A 23 13.53 9.05 -4.76
CA ASP A 23 13.02 10.24 -5.48
C ASP A 23 12.03 9.89 -6.62
N LEU A 24 11.30 8.77 -6.47
CA LEU A 24 10.39 8.28 -7.50
C LEU A 24 9.00 8.92 -7.36
N ARG A 25 8.60 9.71 -8.36
CA ARG A 25 7.29 10.38 -8.41
C ARG A 25 6.32 9.67 -9.35
N LEU A 26 5.78 8.56 -8.89
CA LEU A 26 4.83 7.77 -9.68
C LEU A 26 3.45 8.43 -9.75
N LYS A 27 2.89 8.52 -10.96
CA LYS A 27 1.55 9.07 -11.23
C LYS A 27 0.43 8.03 -11.13
N THR A 28 0.76 6.76 -10.87
CA THR A 28 -0.22 5.67 -10.77
C THR A 28 -1.07 5.80 -9.49
N HIS A 29 -2.29 5.27 -9.58
CA HIS A 29 -3.20 5.10 -8.45
C HIS A 29 -3.32 3.63 -8.03
N SER A 30 -2.69 2.71 -8.74
CA SER A 30 -2.73 1.29 -8.36
C SER A 30 -1.87 1.05 -7.13
N LEU A 31 -2.51 0.58 -6.05
CA LEU A 31 -1.84 0.17 -4.83
C LEU A 31 -0.88 -0.99 -5.09
N ARG A 32 -1.26 -1.93 -5.96
CA ARG A 32 -0.38 -3.06 -6.33
C ARG A 32 0.89 -2.59 -7.03
N GLU A 33 0.80 -1.63 -7.95
CA GLU A 33 1.98 -1.08 -8.62
C GLU A 33 2.86 -0.29 -7.64
N LEU A 34 2.26 0.54 -6.78
CA LEU A 34 2.99 1.27 -5.75
C LEU A 34 3.72 0.32 -4.80
N LEU A 35 3.05 -0.73 -4.32
CA LEU A 35 3.66 -1.75 -3.46
C LEU A 35 4.83 -2.46 -4.17
N MET A 36 4.64 -2.91 -5.42
CA MET A 36 5.74 -3.53 -6.18
C MET A 36 6.92 -2.58 -6.36
N SER A 37 6.68 -1.29 -6.57
CA SER A 37 7.74 -0.29 -6.63
C SER A 37 8.45 -0.13 -5.29
N VAL A 38 7.75 -0.17 -4.16
CA VAL A 38 8.37 -0.18 -2.83
C VAL A 38 9.25 -1.41 -2.65
N GLY A 39 8.75 -2.59 -3.04
CA GLY A 39 9.53 -3.83 -3.04
C GLY A 39 10.82 -3.74 -3.85
N LYS A 40 10.79 -3.07 -5.01
CA LYS A 40 11.99 -2.82 -5.83
C LYS A 40 12.99 -1.89 -5.16
N VAL A 41 12.52 -0.82 -4.52
CA VAL A 41 13.38 0.14 -3.81
C VAL A 41 14.08 -0.53 -2.62
N PHE A 42 13.38 -1.44 -1.94
CA PHE A 42 13.91 -2.15 -0.78
C PHE A 42 14.58 -3.50 -1.08
N GLU A 43 14.72 -3.89 -2.35
CA GLU A 43 15.28 -5.20 -2.77
C GLU A 43 14.52 -6.40 -2.16
N MET A 44 13.18 -6.33 -2.09
CA MET A 44 12.29 -7.32 -1.47
C MET A 44 11.07 -7.65 -2.35
N GLU A 45 11.22 -7.63 -3.67
CA GLU A 45 10.12 -7.81 -4.63
C GLU A 45 9.35 -9.11 -4.44
N GLU A 46 10.02 -10.21 -4.10
CA GLU A 46 9.39 -11.53 -3.92
C GLU A 46 8.42 -11.52 -2.73
N ARG A 47 8.87 -10.99 -1.58
CA ARG A 47 8.05 -10.87 -0.36
C ARG A 47 6.83 -9.97 -0.60
N VAL A 48 7.02 -8.87 -1.32
CA VAL A 48 5.93 -7.97 -1.71
C VAL A 48 4.97 -8.65 -2.69
N ALA A 49 5.48 -9.37 -3.69
CA ALA A 49 4.65 -10.09 -4.65
C ALA A 49 3.80 -11.16 -3.96
N GLU A 50 4.35 -11.88 -2.98
CA GLU A 50 3.62 -12.84 -2.17
C GLU A 50 2.54 -12.17 -1.32
N PHE A 51 2.85 -11.03 -0.68
CA PHE A 51 1.86 -10.25 0.06
C PHE A 51 0.71 -9.80 -0.84
N ILE A 52 1.00 -9.27 -2.04
CA ILE A 52 -0.02 -8.86 -3.02
C ILE A 52 -0.87 -10.06 -3.47
N LYS A 53 -0.24 -11.21 -3.73
CA LYS A 53 -0.94 -12.43 -4.17
C LYS A 53 -1.91 -12.92 -3.09
N SER A 54 -1.45 -12.97 -1.84
CA SER A 54 -2.25 -13.43 -0.69
C SER A 54 -3.40 -12.48 -0.37
N ASN A 55 -3.25 -11.19 -0.65
CA ASN A 55 -4.26 -10.16 -0.35
C ASN A 55 -4.97 -9.61 -1.60
N ARG A 56 -4.94 -10.34 -2.72
CA ARG A 56 -5.42 -9.86 -4.03
C ARG A 56 -6.86 -9.34 -4.01
N ILE A 57 -7.75 -10.03 -3.29
CA ILE A 57 -9.18 -9.67 -3.23
C ILE A 57 -9.35 -8.33 -2.53
N MET A 58 -8.82 -8.20 -1.30
CA MET A 58 -8.91 -6.97 -0.51
C MET A 58 -8.24 -5.78 -1.21
N LEU A 59 -7.08 -5.99 -1.85
CA LEU A 59 -6.41 -4.94 -2.63
C LEU A 59 -7.28 -4.46 -3.80
N ARG A 60 -7.94 -5.39 -4.50
CA ARG A 60 -8.87 -5.03 -5.57
C ARG A 60 -10.07 -4.27 -5.03
N GLU A 61 -10.68 -4.74 -3.94
CA GLU A 61 -11.84 -4.05 -3.35
C GLU A 61 -11.50 -2.63 -2.88
N LEU A 62 -10.30 -2.44 -2.34
CA LEU A 62 -9.81 -1.12 -1.94
C LEU A 62 -9.59 -0.20 -3.15
N GLU A 63 -8.98 -0.71 -4.23
CA GLU A 63 -8.79 0.02 -5.50
C GLU A 63 -10.13 0.32 -6.21
N ASP A 64 -11.09 -0.61 -6.18
CA ASP A 64 -12.41 -0.42 -6.80
C ASP A 64 -13.27 0.59 -6.03
N ALA A 65 -13.11 0.68 -4.70
CA ALA A 65 -13.79 1.68 -3.89
C ALA A 65 -13.43 3.13 -4.28
N TYR A 66 -12.26 3.35 -4.89
CA TYR A 66 -11.87 4.63 -5.48
C TYR A 66 -12.70 4.97 -6.74
N ILE A 67 -13.08 3.95 -7.52
CA ILE A 67 -13.89 4.07 -8.74
C ILE A 67 -15.38 4.22 -8.36
N ASP A 68 -15.90 3.35 -7.49
CA ASP A 68 -17.32 3.30 -7.12
C ASP A 68 -17.77 4.56 -6.36
N ALA A 69 -16.92 5.12 -5.50
CA ALA A 69 -17.24 6.38 -4.81
C ALA A 69 -17.42 7.57 -5.76
N ARG A 70 -16.94 7.49 -7.01
CA ARG A 70 -17.12 8.51 -8.05
C ARG A 70 -18.29 8.27 -8.99
N TYR A 71 -18.74 7.03 -9.17
CA TYR A 71 -19.70 6.69 -10.23
C TYR A 71 -20.99 6.01 -9.76
N GLU A 72 -20.96 5.21 -8.68
CA GLU A 72 -22.17 4.60 -8.11
C GLU A 72 -21.88 4.11 -6.68
N PRO A 73 -22.44 4.74 -5.63
CA PRO A 73 -22.05 4.41 -4.26
C PRO A 73 -22.55 3.00 -3.88
N LYS A 74 -21.66 2.02 -3.94
CA LYS A 74 -21.84 0.73 -3.28
C LYS A 74 -22.16 0.99 -1.81
N LEU A 75 -23.27 0.44 -1.32
CA LEU A 75 -23.68 0.56 0.08
C LEU A 75 -22.76 -0.31 0.94
N TYR A 76 -21.62 0.25 1.35
CA TYR A 76 -20.76 -0.39 2.34
C TYR A 76 -21.43 -0.38 3.70
N SER A 77 -21.51 -1.55 4.33
CA SER A 77 -21.88 -1.62 5.74
C SER A 77 -20.75 -1.05 6.61
N ARG A 78 -21.08 -0.75 7.87
CA ARG A 78 -20.06 -0.36 8.85
C ARG A 78 -18.96 -1.43 9.00
N LYS A 79 -19.35 -2.71 8.94
CA LYS A 79 -18.42 -3.83 9.05
C LYS A 79 -17.42 -3.84 7.88
N ASP A 80 -17.90 -3.62 6.66
CA ASP A 80 -17.02 -3.56 5.48
C ASP A 80 -16.02 -2.40 5.59
N ALA A 81 -16.44 -1.26 6.14
CA ALA A 81 -15.55 -0.13 6.38
C ALA A 81 -14.49 -0.45 7.46
N GLU A 82 -14.88 -1.15 8.53
CA GLU A 82 -13.96 -1.59 9.59
C GLU A 82 -12.93 -2.60 9.05
N ASP A 83 -13.37 -3.59 8.28
CA ASP A 83 -12.51 -4.61 7.66
C ASP A 83 -11.51 -3.98 6.69
N ILE A 84 -11.94 -2.99 5.90
CA ILE A 84 -11.06 -2.24 5.00
C ILE A 84 -10.05 -1.38 5.76
N ILE A 85 -10.47 -0.66 6.81
CA ILE A 85 -9.55 0.15 7.60
C ILE A 85 -8.51 -0.74 8.28
N TYR A 86 -8.93 -1.91 8.78
CA TYR A 86 -8.02 -2.89 9.33
C TYR A 86 -7.01 -3.36 8.27
N PHE A 87 -7.48 -3.67 7.07
CA PHE A 87 -6.61 -4.07 5.98
C PHE A 87 -5.61 -2.98 5.58
N VAL A 88 -6.02 -1.71 5.50
CA VAL A 88 -5.11 -0.58 5.23
C VAL A 88 -3.99 -0.51 6.27
N LYS A 89 -4.31 -0.68 7.55
CA LYS A 89 -3.29 -0.74 8.61
C LYS A 89 -2.33 -1.91 8.43
N GLN A 90 -2.84 -3.09 8.03
CA GLN A 90 -1.97 -4.24 7.73
C GLN A 90 -1.00 -3.94 6.59
N VAL A 91 -1.44 -3.22 5.54
CA VAL A 91 -0.53 -2.80 4.45
C VAL A 91 0.52 -1.83 4.96
N MET A 92 0.14 -0.85 5.79
CA MET A 92 1.11 0.10 6.36
C MET A 92 2.15 -0.59 7.23
N THR A 93 1.73 -1.46 8.16
CA THR A 93 2.64 -2.24 9.00
C THR A 93 3.55 -3.13 8.17
N PHE A 94 3.03 -3.78 7.13
CA PHE A 94 3.87 -4.57 6.23
C PHE A 94 4.96 -3.72 5.57
N VAL A 95 4.65 -2.50 5.13
CA VAL A 95 5.65 -1.59 4.53
C VAL A 95 6.65 -1.07 5.56
N GLU A 96 6.20 -0.76 6.78
CA GLU A 96 7.09 -0.37 7.90
C GLU A 96 8.10 -1.49 8.20
N GLU A 97 7.67 -2.76 8.21
CA GLU A 97 8.58 -3.90 8.38
C GLU A 97 9.64 -4.01 7.27
N LEU A 98 9.28 -3.68 6.02
CA LEU A 98 10.24 -3.66 4.91
C LEU A 98 11.23 -2.50 5.04
N GLU A 99 10.74 -1.32 5.43
CA GLU A 99 11.55 -0.12 5.67
C GLU A 99 12.58 -0.38 6.78
N ASP A 100 12.13 -0.88 7.92
CA ASP A 100 12.97 -1.26 9.06
C ASP A 100 14.06 -2.27 8.67
N GLU A 101 13.70 -3.31 7.91
CA GLU A 101 14.65 -4.33 7.47
C GLU A 101 15.66 -3.74 6.46
N PHE A 102 15.21 -2.86 5.58
CA PHE A 102 16.08 -2.16 4.63
C PHE A 102 17.08 -1.24 5.35
N GLU A 103 16.63 -0.41 6.29
CA GLU A 103 17.51 0.48 7.07
C GLU A 103 18.57 -0.30 7.85
N ARG A 104 18.18 -1.41 8.51
CA ARG A 104 19.15 -2.30 9.20
C ARG A 104 20.20 -2.88 8.24
N LYS A 105 19.83 -3.22 7.00
CA LYS A 105 20.78 -3.72 5.99
C LYS A 105 21.74 -2.62 5.52
N VAL A 106 21.26 -1.38 5.38
CA VAL A 106 22.09 -0.23 4.97
C VAL A 106 23.09 0.14 6.06
N ASP A 107 22.66 0.16 7.33
CA ASP A 107 23.55 0.46 8.46
C ASP A 107 24.70 -0.54 8.57
N GLN A 108 24.43 -1.83 8.34
CA GLN A 108 25.46 -2.88 8.36
C GLN A 108 26.46 -2.80 7.20
N ARG A 109 26.11 -2.16 6.07
CA ARG A 109 27.00 -1.96 4.92
C ARG A 109 27.93 -0.74 5.08
N THR A 110 27.69 0.10 6.08
CA THR A 110 28.44 1.36 6.29
C THR A 110 29.65 1.18 7.22
N TYR A 111 29.91 -0.04 7.70
CA TYR A 111 31.06 -0.41 8.55
C TYR A 111 32.08 -1.28 7.83
#